data_AF-A0A7C5GD26-F1
#
_entry.id   AF-A0A7C5GD26-F1
#
_cell.length_a   1.000
_cell.length_b   1.000
_cell.length_c   1.000
_cell.angle_alpha   90.00
_cell.angle_beta   90.00
_cell.angle_gamma   90.00
#
_symmetry.space_group_name_H-M   'P 1'
#
loop_
_entity.id
_entity.type
_entity.pdbx_description
1 polymer ?
#
loop_
_entity_poly.entity_id
_entity_poly.type
_entity_poly.pdbx_seq_one_letter_code
_entity_poly.pdbx_strand_id
1 'polypeptide(L)'
;FIWADAPQFGWIQILLAFAIPSMIAYFGFHFVLPVVHDSGVAAIVAWPLIASAMLAVFTVVPVFFMKREAAHLNISLQSRMCLTPINKKKWLFAIVVLFAGLAAASGLGFLSIIWSDFSGLHAPEYFPFFLNPSIDPMTADIDSLTPGFQLRGAYWLIGLISLTLILNILVEEFYFRAWLLPKMQNLGKMSWVVNGLGFAFYHSFQLWLLPQILPVSLLMAFVIYHTKSIWPVLSIHLLVNSLTVAALLMLILA
;
A
#
# COMPACT_ATOMS: atom_id res chain seq x y z
N PHE A 1 -11.60 8.82 19.74
CA PHE A 1 -11.91 10.25 19.60
C PHE A 1 -12.95 10.44 18.50
N ILE A 2 -13.64 11.58 18.44
CA ILE A 2 -14.58 11.91 17.36
C ILE A 2 -13.76 12.47 16.19
N TRP A 3 -13.83 11.85 15.02
CA TRP A 3 -12.98 12.23 13.88
C TRP A 3 -13.21 13.67 13.41
N ALA A 4 -14.44 14.19 13.54
CA ALA A 4 -14.78 15.56 13.16
C ALA A 4 -14.01 16.62 13.98
N ASP A 5 -13.49 16.26 15.16
CA ASP A 5 -12.71 17.17 16.00
C ASP A 5 -11.29 17.38 15.45
N ALA A 6 -10.79 16.46 14.61
CA ALA A 6 -9.50 16.64 13.96
C ALA A 6 -9.55 17.81 12.96
N PRO A 7 -8.41 18.50 12.70
CA PRO A 7 -8.38 19.55 11.68
C PRO A 7 -8.82 19.01 10.32
N GLN A 8 -9.95 19.53 9.81
CA GLN A 8 -10.56 19.08 8.55
C GLN A 8 -9.89 19.74 7.35
N PHE A 9 -9.71 19.00 6.27
CA PHE A 9 -9.07 19.46 5.04
C PHE A 9 -10.11 19.92 4.01
N GLY A 10 -9.81 21.05 3.36
CA GLY A 10 -10.51 21.46 2.14
C GLY A 10 -10.13 20.60 0.93
N TRP A 11 -10.86 20.72 -0.17
CA TRP A 11 -10.64 19.91 -1.39
C TRP A 11 -9.21 19.99 -1.93
N ILE A 12 -8.60 21.20 -1.94
CA ILE A 12 -7.21 21.39 -2.39
C ILE A 12 -6.24 20.63 -1.48
N GLN A 13 -6.43 20.68 -0.17
CA GLN A 13 -5.58 19.97 0.79
C GLN A 13 -5.74 18.46 0.65
N ILE A 14 -6.96 17.96 0.43
CA ILE A 14 -7.22 16.54 0.15
C ILE A 14 -6.48 16.11 -1.13
N LEU A 15 -6.66 16.86 -2.23
CA LEU A 15 -5.99 16.57 -3.50
C LEU A 15 -4.47 16.52 -3.33
N LEU A 16 -3.88 17.53 -2.69
CA LEU A 16 -2.44 17.58 -2.45
C LEU A 16 -1.96 16.45 -1.52
N ALA A 17 -2.75 16.05 -0.53
CA ALA A 17 -2.40 14.97 0.37
C ALA A 17 -2.26 13.61 -0.33
N PHE A 18 -2.92 13.40 -1.48
CA PHE A 18 -2.71 12.23 -2.35
C PHE A 18 -1.68 12.49 -3.45
N ALA A 19 -1.73 13.67 -4.08
CA ALA A 19 -0.88 13.99 -5.23
C ALA A 19 0.61 14.08 -4.85
N ILE A 20 0.95 14.69 -3.71
CA ILE A 20 2.35 14.84 -3.29
C ILE A 20 3.04 13.49 -3.10
N PRO A 21 2.54 12.56 -2.26
CA PRO A 21 3.19 11.25 -2.12
C PRO A 21 3.16 10.45 -3.42
N SER A 22 2.11 10.59 -4.24
CA SER A 22 2.00 9.95 -5.56
C SER A 22 3.09 10.44 -6.52
N MET A 23 3.33 11.76 -6.60
CA MET A 23 4.39 12.35 -7.42
C MET A 23 5.79 11.92 -6.97
N ILE A 24 6.02 11.86 -5.66
CA ILE A 24 7.31 11.40 -5.10
C ILE A 24 7.55 9.94 -5.48
N ALA A 25 6.55 9.07 -5.29
CA ALA A 25 6.65 7.66 -5.67
C ALA A 25 6.85 7.50 -7.18
N TYR A 26 6.07 8.23 -8.00
CA TYR A 26 6.21 8.24 -9.45
C TYR A 26 7.62 8.66 -9.88
N PHE A 27 8.16 9.73 -9.29
CA PHE A 27 9.53 10.16 -9.57
C PHE A 27 10.56 9.09 -9.19
N GLY A 28 10.43 8.51 -7.99
CA GLY A 28 11.33 7.44 -7.52
C GLY A 28 11.32 6.23 -8.45
N PHE A 29 10.14 5.77 -8.87
CA PHE A 29 10.02 4.54 -9.65
C PHE A 29 10.18 4.72 -11.16
N HIS A 30 9.93 5.90 -11.74
CA HIS A 30 10.06 6.11 -13.19
C HIS A 30 11.30 6.91 -13.60
N PHE A 31 12.01 7.55 -12.67
CA PHE A 31 13.23 8.31 -12.99
C PHE A 31 14.44 7.83 -12.21
N VAL A 32 14.29 7.46 -10.92
CA VAL A 32 15.43 6.98 -10.12
C VAL A 32 15.68 5.49 -10.34
N LEU A 33 14.62 4.67 -10.29
CA LEU A 33 14.74 3.21 -10.45
C LEU A 33 15.39 2.79 -11.77
N PRO A 34 15.06 3.37 -12.95
CA PRO A 34 15.76 3.02 -14.19
C PRO A 34 17.27 3.28 -14.11
N VAL A 35 17.68 4.42 -13.54
CA VAL A 35 19.11 4.76 -13.40
C VAL A 35 19.84 3.74 -12.50
N VAL A 36 19.21 3.31 -11.40
CA VAL A 36 19.79 2.28 -10.52
C VAL A 36 19.82 0.92 -11.22
N HIS A 37 18.75 0.56 -11.93
CA HIS A 37 18.67 -0.69 -12.68
C HIS A 37 19.73 -0.77 -13.78
N ASP A 38 19.88 0.29 -14.58
CA ASP A 38 20.84 0.39 -15.68
C ASP A 38 22.30 0.39 -15.20
N SER A 39 22.54 0.68 -13.91
CA SER A 39 23.85 0.51 -13.27
C SER A 39 24.21 -0.95 -12.94
N GLY A 40 23.32 -1.90 -13.27
CA GLY A 40 23.51 -3.35 -13.07
C GLY A 40 22.86 -3.90 -11.80
N VAL A 41 22.05 -3.11 -11.09
CA VAL A 41 21.32 -3.58 -9.89
C VAL A 41 20.01 -4.24 -10.32
N ALA A 42 19.85 -5.53 -10.03
CA ALA A 42 18.64 -6.27 -10.37
C ALA A 42 17.37 -5.62 -9.82
N ALA A 43 16.27 -5.65 -10.59
CA ALA A 43 15.00 -5.02 -10.22
C ALA A 43 14.47 -5.47 -8.85
N ILE A 44 14.61 -6.76 -8.53
CA ILE A 44 14.19 -7.33 -7.23
C ILE A 44 14.96 -6.74 -6.03
N VAL A 45 16.10 -6.11 -6.27
CA VAL A 45 16.91 -5.38 -5.26
C VAL A 45 16.64 -3.89 -5.32
N ALA A 46 16.70 -3.29 -6.52
CA ALA A 46 16.61 -1.86 -6.72
C ALA A 46 15.25 -1.30 -6.29
N TRP A 47 14.17 -1.99 -6.66
CA TRP A 47 12.80 -1.56 -6.36
C TRP A 47 12.53 -1.46 -4.85
N PRO A 48 12.74 -2.51 -4.02
CA PRO A 48 12.49 -2.40 -2.58
C PRO A 48 13.45 -1.46 -1.86
N LEU A 49 14.67 -1.26 -2.38
CA LEU A 49 15.60 -0.27 -1.83
C LEU A 49 15.04 1.16 -1.99
N ILE A 50 14.62 1.52 -3.21
CA ILE A 50 14.04 2.83 -3.52
C ILE A 50 12.73 3.01 -2.77
N ALA A 51 11.86 1.98 -2.78
CA ALA A 51 10.61 1.98 -2.02
C ALA A 51 10.86 2.23 -0.53
N SER A 52 11.78 1.49 0.10
CA SER A 52 12.11 1.63 1.52
C SER A 52 12.58 3.04 1.87
N ALA A 53 13.44 3.65 1.04
CA ALA A 53 13.93 5.00 1.27
C ALA A 53 12.78 6.03 1.29
N MET A 54 11.86 5.95 0.33
CA MET A 54 10.69 6.84 0.26
C MET A 54 9.70 6.58 1.40
N LEU A 55 9.39 5.31 1.66
CA LEU A 55 8.41 4.90 2.68
C LEU A 55 8.87 5.22 4.11
N ALA A 56 10.19 5.18 4.38
CA ALA A 56 10.72 5.57 5.69
C ALA A 56 10.35 7.02 6.04
N VAL A 57 10.47 7.94 5.08
CA VAL A 57 10.08 9.34 5.28
C VAL A 57 8.57 9.45 5.52
N PHE A 58 7.76 8.78 4.69
CA PHE A 58 6.31 8.79 4.82
C PHE A 58 5.75 8.08 6.05
N THR A 59 6.55 7.24 6.72
CA THR A 59 6.17 6.60 7.98
C THR A 59 6.26 7.59 9.14
N VAL A 60 7.31 8.41 9.19
CA VAL A 60 7.60 9.30 10.31
C VAL A 60 6.70 10.55 10.30
N VAL A 61 6.48 11.14 9.13
CA VAL A 61 5.71 12.38 8.95
C VAL A 61 4.28 12.32 9.53
N PRO A 62 3.42 11.34 9.19
CA PRO A 62 2.05 11.28 9.71
C PRO A 62 2.02 11.01 11.22
N VAL A 63 2.97 10.23 11.75
CA VAL A 63 3.08 9.99 13.21
C VAL A 63 3.40 11.28 13.94
N PHE A 64 4.30 12.10 13.41
CA PHE A 64 4.61 13.42 13.97
C PHE A 64 3.38 14.35 13.97
N PHE A 65 2.64 14.43 12.86
CA PHE A 65 1.42 15.25 12.80
C PHE A 65 0.34 14.74 13.75
N MET A 66 0.10 13.43 13.78
CA MET A 66 -0.86 12.83 14.71
C MET A 66 -0.48 13.06 16.17
N LYS A 67 0.82 13.07 16.52
CA LYS A 67 1.28 13.40 17.88
C LYS A 67 0.93 14.84 18.27
N ARG A 68 1.13 15.80 17.36
CA ARG A 68 0.75 17.21 17.60
C ARG A 68 -0.76 17.37 17.73
N GLU A 69 -1.52 16.70 16.88
CA GLU A 69 -2.98 16.73 16.91
C GLU A 69 -3.53 16.07 18.19
N ALA A 70 -2.96 14.96 18.62
CA ALA A 70 -3.34 14.29 19.87
C ALA A 70 -3.16 15.22 21.08
N ALA A 71 -2.04 15.97 21.13
CA ALA A 71 -1.80 16.96 22.18
C ALA A 71 -2.82 18.11 22.13
N HIS A 72 -3.12 18.66 20.95
CA HIS A 72 -4.11 19.72 20.79
C HIS A 72 -5.53 19.28 21.19
N LEU A 73 -5.88 18.03 20.88
CA LEU A 73 -7.19 17.45 21.20
C LEU A 73 -7.28 16.90 22.63
N ASN A 74 -6.18 16.94 23.39
CA ASN A 74 -6.08 16.34 24.72
C ASN A 74 -6.49 14.85 24.75
N ILE A 75 -6.02 14.07 23.77
CA ILE A 75 -6.24 12.62 23.66
C ILE A 75 -4.91 11.87 23.57
N SER A 76 -4.94 10.56 23.78
CA SER A 76 -3.75 9.73 23.56
C SER A 76 -3.39 9.63 22.07
N LEU A 77 -2.09 9.50 21.78
CA LEU A 77 -1.59 9.25 20.42
C LEU A 77 -2.23 8.00 19.81
N GLN A 78 -2.39 6.93 20.60
CA GLN A 78 -3.05 5.70 20.16
C GLN A 78 -4.49 5.95 19.71
N SER A 79 -5.24 6.79 20.44
CA SER A 79 -6.59 7.18 20.02
C SER A 79 -6.53 7.91 18.68
N ARG A 80 -5.63 8.89 18.53
CA ARG A 80 -5.48 9.67 17.29
C ARG A 80 -5.05 8.80 16.10
N MET A 81 -4.22 7.80 16.32
CA MET A 81 -3.80 6.82 15.30
C MET A 81 -4.89 5.77 15.00
N CYS A 82 -6.09 5.92 15.56
CA CYS A 82 -7.19 4.96 15.39
C CYS A 82 -6.83 3.53 15.86
N LEU A 83 -5.90 3.40 16.81
CA LEU A 83 -5.51 2.12 17.43
C LEU A 83 -6.50 1.73 18.54
N THR A 84 -7.80 1.91 18.28
CA THR A 84 -8.85 1.64 19.27
C THR A 84 -9.29 0.18 19.18
N PRO A 85 -9.27 -0.59 20.29
CA PRO A 85 -9.81 -1.95 20.31
C PRO A 85 -11.28 -1.97 19.87
N ILE A 86 -11.69 -3.05 19.21
CA ILE A 86 -13.08 -3.26 18.76
C ILE A 86 -13.61 -4.60 19.27
N ASN A 87 -14.94 -4.70 19.40
CA ASN A 87 -15.59 -5.92 19.85
C ASN A 87 -15.62 -7.01 18.75
N LYS A 88 -15.98 -8.24 19.14
CA LYS A 88 -16.05 -9.40 18.25
C LYS A 88 -16.98 -9.21 17.04
N LYS A 89 -18.11 -8.50 17.20
CA LYS A 89 -19.05 -8.25 16.10
C LYS A 89 -18.43 -7.36 15.02
N LYS A 90 -17.73 -6.29 15.43
CA LYS A 90 -16.99 -5.41 14.50
C LYS A 90 -15.83 -6.13 13.84
N TRP A 91 -15.13 -7.02 14.56
CA TRP A 91 -14.10 -7.89 13.98
C TRP A 91 -14.66 -8.82 12.91
N LEU A 92 -15.75 -9.53 13.21
CA LEU A 92 -16.40 -10.42 12.25
C LEU A 92 -16.83 -9.67 10.98
N PHE A 93 -17.46 -8.51 11.14
CA PHE A 93 -17.81 -7.63 10.03
C PHE A 93 -16.58 -7.24 9.20
N ALA A 94 -15.52 -6.76 9.85
CA ALA A 94 -14.30 -6.33 9.17
C ALA A 94 -13.65 -7.48 8.40
N ILE A 95 -13.55 -8.66 9.01
CA ILE A 95 -13.03 -9.87 8.37
C ILE A 95 -13.82 -10.19 7.10
N VAL A 96 -15.15 -10.28 7.19
CA VAL A 96 -16.00 -10.59 6.02
C VAL A 96 -15.78 -9.60 4.89
N VAL A 97 -15.76 -8.30 5.19
CA VAL A 97 -15.57 -7.25 4.17
C VAL A 97 -14.17 -7.27 3.58
N LEU A 98 -13.13 -7.49 4.39
CA LEU A 98 -11.74 -7.54 3.92
C LEU A 98 -11.48 -8.78 3.06
N PHE A 99 -12.02 -9.94 3.45
CA PHE A 99 -11.96 -11.14 2.62
C PHE A 99 -12.74 -10.99 1.32
N ALA A 100 -13.89 -10.32 1.33
CA ALA A 100 -14.61 -9.98 0.09
C ALA A 100 -13.76 -9.07 -0.81
N GLY A 101 -13.03 -8.11 -0.23
CA GLY A 101 -12.13 -7.23 -0.99
C GLY A 101 -10.91 -7.94 -1.55
N LEU A 102 -10.32 -8.86 -0.79
CA LEU A 102 -9.25 -9.72 -1.28
C LEU A 102 -9.73 -10.63 -2.40
N ALA A 103 -10.88 -11.29 -2.23
CA ALA A 103 -11.48 -12.12 -3.28
C ALA A 103 -11.80 -11.33 -4.54
N ALA A 104 -12.31 -10.09 -4.40
CA ALA A 104 -12.53 -9.19 -5.52
C ALA A 104 -11.21 -8.80 -6.20
N ALA A 105 -10.18 -8.41 -5.44
CA ALA A 105 -8.88 -8.05 -6.00
C ALA A 105 -8.23 -9.23 -6.76
N SER A 106 -8.22 -10.43 -6.15
CA SER A 106 -7.69 -11.64 -6.80
C SER A 106 -8.52 -12.06 -8.01
N GLY A 107 -9.85 -12.09 -7.87
CA GLY A 107 -10.76 -12.51 -8.94
C GLY A 107 -10.80 -11.55 -10.12
N LEU A 108 -10.47 -10.27 -9.90
CA LEU A 108 -10.35 -9.25 -10.93
C LEU A 108 -8.90 -9.03 -11.40
N GLY A 109 -7.93 -9.85 -10.95
CA GLY A 109 -6.53 -9.70 -11.34
C GLY A 109 -6.30 -9.77 -12.85
N PHE A 110 -7.06 -10.61 -13.56
CA PHE A 110 -7.02 -10.68 -15.03
C PHE A 110 -7.45 -9.37 -15.71
N LEU A 111 -8.27 -8.54 -15.05
CA LEU A 111 -8.62 -7.22 -15.58
C LEU A 111 -7.42 -6.29 -15.66
N SER A 112 -6.37 -6.50 -14.85
CA SER A 112 -5.13 -5.73 -14.98
C SER A 112 -4.46 -5.98 -16.33
N ILE A 113 -4.56 -7.20 -16.88
CA ILE A 113 -4.03 -7.53 -18.22
C ILE A 113 -4.85 -6.78 -19.28
N ILE A 114 -6.18 -6.93 -19.26
CA ILE A 114 -7.09 -6.25 -20.20
C ILE A 114 -6.93 -4.72 -20.14
N TRP A 115 -6.80 -4.19 -18.92
CA TRP A 115 -6.58 -2.78 -18.68
C TRP A 115 -5.24 -2.30 -19.21
N SER A 116 -4.18 -3.09 -19.05
CA SER A 116 -2.86 -2.79 -19.60
C SER A 116 -2.93 -2.69 -21.12
N ASP A 117 -3.54 -3.67 -21.78
CA ASP A 117 -3.70 -3.71 -23.24
C ASP A 117 -4.55 -2.54 -23.76
N PHE A 118 -5.61 -2.17 -23.03
CA PHE A 118 -6.47 -1.05 -23.41
C PHE A 118 -5.80 0.32 -23.21
N SER A 119 -5.09 0.51 -22.09
CA SER A 119 -4.51 1.80 -21.71
C SER A 119 -3.11 2.04 -22.27
N GLY A 120 -2.44 0.97 -22.74
CA GLY A 120 -1.01 0.99 -23.09
C GLY A 120 -0.08 1.12 -21.88
N LEU A 121 -0.60 0.99 -20.66
CA LEU A 121 0.19 1.05 -19.43
C LEU A 121 0.64 -0.37 -19.09
N HIS A 122 1.95 -0.62 -19.15
CA HIS A 122 2.54 -1.91 -18.80
C HIS A 122 3.63 -1.73 -17.75
N ALA A 123 3.88 -2.79 -16.98
CA ALA A 123 5.03 -2.83 -16.09
C ALA A 123 6.32 -2.71 -16.92
N PRO A 124 7.16 -1.70 -16.67
CA PRO A 124 8.47 -1.59 -17.33
C PRO A 124 9.39 -2.75 -16.93
N GLU A 125 10.36 -3.11 -17.76
CA GLU A 125 11.31 -4.21 -17.49
C GLU A 125 12.13 -4.02 -16.20
N TYR A 126 12.38 -2.76 -15.81
CA TYR A 126 13.10 -2.43 -14.58
C TYR A 126 12.23 -2.56 -13.31
N PHE A 127 10.94 -2.92 -13.43
CA PHE A 127 10.10 -3.32 -12.30
C PHE A 127 10.22 -4.82 -12.00
N PRO A 128 10.11 -5.24 -10.72
CA PRO A 128 10.10 -6.65 -10.36
C PRO A 128 8.96 -7.43 -11.02
N PHE A 129 9.20 -8.70 -11.32
CA PHE A 129 8.24 -9.61 -11.95
C PHE A 129 6.88 -9.67 -11.23
N PHE A 130 6.86 -9.59 -9.89
CA PHE A 130 5.63 -9.69 -9.09
C PHE A 130 4.70 -8.46 -9.21
N LEU A 131 5.14 -7.39 -9.89
CA LEU A 131 4.31 -6.24 -10.25
C LEU A 131 3.85 -6.28 -11.71
N ASN A 132 4.27 -7.28 -12.48
CA ASN A 132 3.85 -7.46 -13.85
C ASN A 132 2.67 -8.45 -13.93
N PRO A 133 1.45 -8.00 -14.28
CA PRO A 133 0.27 -8.86 -14.29
C PRO A 133 0.31 -9.95 -15.39
N SER A 134 1.21 -9.86 -16.36
CA SER A 134 1.38 -10.89 -17.40
C SER A 134 2.28 -12.05 -16.99
N ILE A 135 2.99 -11.94 -15.86
CA ILE A 135 3.88 -12.98 -15.35
C ILE A 135 3.13 -13.75 -14.26
N ASP A 136 3.01 -15.07 -14.45
CA ASP A 136 2.59 -15.98 -13.39
C ASP A 136 3.85 -16.62 -12.76
N PRO A 137 4.23 -16.22 -11.53
CA PRO A 137 5.43 -16.73 -10.87
C PRO A 137 5.36 -18.23 -10.55
N MET A 138 4.17 -18.83 -10.55
CA MET A 138 4.01 -20.26 -10.26
C MET A 138 4.33 -21.15 -11.47
N THR A 139 4.33 -20.57 -12.67
CA THR A 139 4.55 -21.32 -13.93
C THR A 139 5.75 -20.81 -14.72
N ALA A 140 6.22 -19.60 -14.45
CA ALA A 140 7.43 -19.04 -15.06
C ALA A 140 8.71 -19.75 -14.61
N ASP A 141 9.71 -19.76 -15.51
CA ASP A 141 11.06 -20.25 -15.19
C ASP A 141 11.73 -19.32 -14.17
N ILE A 142 12.35 -19.88 -13.12
CA ILE A 142 12.96 -19.10 -12.03
C ILE A 142 14.03 -18.15 -12.56
N ASP A 143 14.82 -18.59 -13.53
CA ASP A 143 15.88 -17.76 -14.14
C ASP A 143 15.30 -16.58 -14.94
N SER A 144 14.06 -16.71 -15.42
CA SER A 144 13.35 -15.63 -16.12
C SER A 144 12.73 -14.58 -15.18
N LEU A 145 12.49 -14.94 -13.92
CA LEU A 145 11.90 -14.02 -12.92
C LEU A 145 12.87 -12.92 -12.50
N THR A 146 14.17 -13.24 -12.45
CA THR A 146 15.23 -12.30 -12.05
C THR A 146 16.46 -12.40 -12.96
N PRO A 147 16.36 -11.89 -14.20
CA PRO A 147 17.47 -11.96 -15.15
C PRO A 147 18.75 -11.34 -14.57
N GLY A 148 19.85 -12.11 -14.64
CA GLY A 148 21.16 -11.65 -14.14
C GLY A 148 21.30 -11.64 -12.62
N PHE A 149 20.36 -12.21 -11.86
CA PHE A 149 20.42 -12.28 -10.40
C PHE A 149 20.09 -13.67 -9.89
N GLN A 150 20.99 -14.22 -9.06
CA GLN A 150 20.80 -15.52 -8.42
C GLN A 150 19.94 -15.37 -7.15
N LEU A 151 18.69 -15.79 -7.22
CA LEU A 151 17.79 -15.84 -6.05
C LEU A 151 18.21 -16.87 -5.01
N ARG A 152 18.69 -18.03 -5.47
CA ARG A 152 19.02 -19.14 -4.61
C ARG A 152 20.09 -18.75 -3.59
N GLY A 153 19.76 -18.85 -2.30
CA GLY A 153 20.65 -18.50 -1.20
C GLY A 153 20.77 -17.00 -0.87
N ALA A 154 20.05 -16.11 -1.56
CA ALA A 154 20.03 -14.67 -1.30
C ALA A 154 19.18 -14.30 -0.06
N TYR A 155 19.41 -14.94 1.09
CA TYR A 155 18.61 -14.77 2.31
C TYR A 155 18.50 -13.32 2.82
N TRP A 156 19.49 -12.47 2.52
CA TRP A 156 19.47 -11.05 2.87
C TRP A 156 18.29 -10.30 2.22
N LEU A 157 17.79 -10.75 1.07
CA LEU A 157 16.60 -10.19 0.42
C LEU A 157 15.35 -10.30 1.29
N ILE A 158 15.26 -11.34 2.13
CA ILE A 158 14.15 -11.50 3.08
C ILE A 158 14.11 -10.29 4.01
N GLY A 159 15.27 -9.84 4.52
CA GLY A 159 15.35 -8.66 5.38
C GLY A 159 14.93 -7.39 4.66
N LEU A 160 15.42 -7.17 3.43
CA LEU A 160 15.09 -5.99 2.62
C LEU A 160 13.60 -5.92 2.26
N ILE A 161 13.02 -7.03 1.78
CA ILE A 161 11.61 -7.11 1.41
C ILE A 161 10.72 -7.02 2.65
N SER A 162 11.07 -7.68 3.76
CA SER A 162 10.33 -7.54 5.01
C SER A 162 10.31 -6.09 5.50
N LEU A 163 11.46 -5.40 5.46
CA LEU A 163 11.54 -3.98 5.81
C LEU A 163 10.62 -3.15 4.90
N THR A 164 10.72 -3.37 3.59
CA THR A 164 9.90 -2.66 2.59
C THR A 164 8.42 -2.85 2.85
N LEU A 165 7.98 -4.08 3.09
CA LEU A 165 6.57 -4.41 3.32
C LEU A 165 6.05 -3.90 4.66
N ILE A 166 6.89 -3.88 5.70
CA ILE A 166 6.55 -3.24 6.99
C ILE A 166 6.36 -1.74 6.79
N LEU A 167 7.33 -1.07 6.15
CA LEU A 167 7.23 0.37 5.87
C LEU A 167 6.01 0.67 4.99
N ASN A 168 5.72 -0.18 4.01
CA ASN A 168 4.53 -0.05 3.16
C ASN A 168 3.26 -0.04 4.00
N ILE A 169 3.06 -1.05 4.85
CA ILE A 169 1.90 -1.14 5.76
C ILE A 169 1.80 0.11 6.64
N LEU A 170 2.92 0.56 7.21
CA LEU A 170 2.92 1.71 8.11
C LEU A 170 2.51 2.99 7.38
N VAL A 171 3.06 3.27 6.20
CA VAL A 171 2.65 4.42 5.38
C VAL A 171 1.20 4.30 5.00
N GLU A 172 0.82 3.17 4.44
CA GLU A 172 -0.52 2.90 3.95
C GLU A 172 -1.58 3.10 5.03
N GLU A 173 -1.41 2.47 6.19
CA GLU A 173 -2.40 2.54 7.26
C GLU A 173 -2.29 3.83 8.08
N PHE A 174 -1.09 4.35 8.34
CA PHE A 174 -0.96 5.55 9.18
C PHE A 174 -1.18 6.84 8.39
N TYR A 175 -0.65 6.97 7.19
CA TYR A 175 -0.81 8.19 6.40
C TYR A 175 -2.23 8.29 5.83
N PHE A 176 -2.64 7.32 5.02
CA PHE A 176 -3.89 7.45 4.26
C PHE A 176 -5.12 7.18 5.13
N ARG A 177 -5.04 6.24 6.08
CA ARG A 177 -6.22 5.79 6.85
C ARG A 177 -6.29 6.40 8.24
N ALA A 178 -5.22 6.35 9.03
CA ALA A 178 -5.26 6.90 10.39
C ALA A 178 -5.16 8.42 10.39
N TRP A 179 -4.27 9.02 9.59
CA TRP A 179 -4.05 10.46 9.58
C TRP A 179 -5.03 11.19 8.68
N LEU A 180 -5.12 10.83 7.40
CA LEU A 180 -5.86 11.56 6.37
C LEU A 180 -7.38 11.35 6.41
N LEU A 181 -7.87 10.11 6.50
CA LEU A 181 -9.31 9.83 6.47
C LEU A 181 -10.14 10.56 7.58
N PRO A 182 -9.67 10.67 8.84
CA PRO A 182 -10.36 11.48 9.86
C PRO A 182 -10.42 12.98 9.54
N LYS A 183 -9.58 13.49 8.64
CA LYS A 183 -9.57 14.89 8.20
C LYS A 183 -10.52 15.18 7.03
N MET A 184 -11.19 14.15 6.53
CA MET A 184 -12.10 14.23 5.38
C MET A 184 -13.57 14.11 5.82
N GLN A 185 -13.88 14.31 7.10
CA GLN A 185 -15.25 14.13 7.62
C GLN A 185 -16.22 15.21 7.16
N ASN A 186 -15.75 16.36 6.68
CA ASN A 186 -16.57 17.33 5.96
C ASN A 186 -17.25 16.77 4.70
N LEU A 187 -16.73 15.67 4.14
CA LEU A 187 -17.35 14.93 3.02
C LEU A 187 -18.44 13.94 3.48
N GLY A 188 -18.69 13.83 4.78
CA GLY A 188 -19.64 12.89 5.36
C GLY A 188 -19.38 11.45 4.92
N LYS A 189 -20.43 10.79 4.40
CA LYS A 189 -20.37 9.39 3.96
C LYS A 189 -19.46 9.17 2.75
N MET A 190 -19.12 10.21 1.99
CA MET A 190 -18.20 10.09 0.85
C MET A 190 -16.73 10.09 1.25
N SER A 191 -16.41 10.39 2.51
CA SER A 191 -15.02 10.46 2.99
C SER A 191 -14.22 9.19 2.70
N TRP A 192 -14.79 8.01 2.95
CA TRP A 192 -14.13 6.73 2.69
C TRP A 192 -14.01 6.40 1.20
N VAL A 193 -14.99 6.82 0.38
CA VAL A 193 -14.96 6.62 -1.08
C VAL A 193 -13.84 7.46 -1.68
N VAL A 194 -13.79 8.75 -1.35
CA VAL A 194 -12.74 9.66 -1.82
C VAL A 194 -11.37 9.21 -1.32
N ASN A 195 -11.28 8.70 -0.09
CA ASN A 195 -10.04 8.16 0.45
C ASN A 195 -9.58 6.90 -0.30
N GLY A 196 -10.48 5.94 -0.52
CA GLY A 196 -10.17 4.71 -1.25
C GLY A 196 -9.80 4.96 -2.72
N LEU A 197 -10.52 5.87 -3.40
CA LEU A 197 -10.18 6.28 -4.76
C LEU A 197 -8.83 7.02 -4.81
N GLY A 198 -8.65 8.02 -3.95
CA GLY A 198 -7.40 8.78 -3.86
C GLY A 198 -6.20 7.86 -3.56
N PHE A 199 -6.40 6.86 -2.70
CA PHE A 199 -5.39 5.85 -2.40
C PHE A 199 -5.11 4.93 -3.61
N ALA A 200 -6.12 4.50 -4.36
CA ALA A 200 -5.89 3.74 -5.59
C ALA A 200 -5.07 4.54 -6.61
N PHE A 201 -5.42 5.82 -6.84
CA PHE A 201 -4.68 6.72 -7.74
C PHE A 201 -3.34 7.23 -7.18
N TYR A 202 -3.09 7.09 -5.87
CA TYR A 202 -1.75 7.29 -5.32
C TYR A 202 -0.73 6.34 -5.94
N HIS A 203 -1.16 5.16 -6.40
CA HIS A 203 -0.34 4.21 -7.15
C HIS A 203 -0.15 4.62 -8.63
N SER A 204 0.00 5.92 -8.88
CA SER A 204 0.27 6.45 -10.23
C SER A 204 1.49 5.79 -10.89
N PHE A 205 2.44 5.34 -10.06
CA PHE A 205 3.65 4.62 -10.45
C PHE A 205 3.44 3.16 -10.88
N GLN A 206 2.21 2.64 -10.76
CA GLN A 206 1.84 1.28 -11.18
C GLN A 206 0.36 1.20 -11.62
N LEU A 207 -0.10 2.19 -12.39
CA LEU A 207 -1.51 2.31 -12.81
C LEU A 207 -2.04 1.12 -13.61
N TRP A 208 -1.18 0.28 -14.17
CA TRP A 208 -1.58 -0.97 -14.81
C TRP A 208 -2.22 -1.97 -13.81
N LEU A 209 -1.96 -1.83 -12.51
CA LEU A 209 -2.58 -2.63 -11.44
C LEU A 209 -3.86 -1.99 -10.87
N LEU A 210 -4.32 -0.86 -11.42
CA LEU A 210 -5.48 -0.12 -10.88
C LEU A 210 -6.74 -1.00 -10.69
N PRO A 211 -7.12 -1.89 -11.63
CA PRO A 211 -8.29 -2.75 -11.46
C PRO A 211 -8.20 -3.67 -10.24
N GLN A 212 -7.00 -4.17 -9.93
CA GLN A 212 -6.75 -5.03 -8.78
C GLN A 212 -6.66 -4.23 -7.47
N ILE A 213 -6.04 -3.04 -7.50
CA ILE A 213 -5.84 -2.18 -6.32
C ILE A 213 -7.15 -1.54 -5.86
N LEU A 214 -8.04 -1.17 -6.79
CA LEU A 214 -9.22 -0.38 -6.49
C LEU A 214 -10.21 -1.04 -5.50
N PRO A 215 -10.61 -2.32 -5.66
CA PRO A 215 -11.53 -2.98 -4.73
C PRO A 215 -11.01 -3.02 -3.29
N VAL A 216 -9.75 -3.42 -3.12
CA VAL A 216 -9.14 -3.53 -1.79
C VAL A 216 -8.98 -2.16 -1.14
N SER A 217 -8.60 -1.14 -1.93
CA SER A 217 -8.48 0.25 -1.48
C SER A 217 -9.78 0.80 -0.89
N LEU A 218 -10.90 0.60 -1.60
CA LEU A 218 -12.22 1.04 -1.17
C LEU A 218 -12.69 0.31 0.08
N LEU A 219 -12.55 -1.02 0.12
CA LEU A 219 -13.08 -1.83 1.22
C LEU A 219 -12.25 -1.70 2.49
N MET A 220 -10.92 -1.55 2.40
CA MET A 220 -10.07 -1.20 3.56
C MET A 220 -10.47 0.17 4.13
N ALA A 221 -10.63 1.19 3.28
CA ALA A 221 -11.06 2.52 3.72
C ALA A 221 -12.45 2.47 4.38
N PHE A 222 -13.38 1.71 3.81
CA PHE A 222 -14.72 1.50 4.37
C PHE A 222 -14.69 0.83 5.74
N VAL A 223 -13.87 -0.22 5.92
CA VAL A 223 -13.75 -0.92 7.20
C VAL A 223 -13.26 0.01 8.30
N ILE A 224 -12.25 0.83 8.04
CA ILE A 224 -11.73 1.78 9.04
C ILE A 224 -12.73 2.90 9.28
N TYR A 225 -13.37 3.41 8.23
CA TYR A 225 -14.45 4.40 8.35
C TYR A 225 -15.60 3.88 9.22
N HIS A 226 -16.00 2.62 9.07
CA HIS A 226 -17.11 2.02 9.79
C HIS A 226 -16.73 1.64 11.24
N THR A 227 -15.57 1.00 11.41
CA THR A 227 -15.14 0.50 12.72
C THR A 227 -14.50 1.58 13.60
N LYS A 228 -13.98 2.64 12.96
CA LYS A 228 -13.12 3.70 13.53
C LYS A 228 -11.79 3.17 14.08
N SER A 229 -11.36 1.99 13.62
CA SER A 229 -10.16 1.31 14.08
C SER A 229 -9.32 0.82 12.90
N ILE A 230 -8.01 1.02 12.96
CA ILE A 230 -7.08 0.51 11.96
C ILE A 230 -6.72 -0.96 12.18
N TRP A 231 -6.98 -1.52 13.37
CA TRP A 231 -6.54 -2.87 13.73
C TRP A 231 -6.94 -3.95 12.71
N PRO A 232 -8.18 -4.02 12.22
CA PRO A 232 -8.55 -5.07 11.27
C PRO A 232 -7.78 -5.02 9.96
N VAL A 233 -7.60 -3.81 9.45
CA VAL A 233 -6.89 -3.57 8.20
C VAL A 233 -5.40 -3.81 8.38
N LEU A 234 -4.82 -3.32 9.47
CA LEU A 234 -3.43 -3.58 9.83
C LEU A 234 -3.14 -5.09 9.94
N SER A 235 -4.02 -5.86 10.58
CA SER A 235 -3.86 -7.31 10.73
C SER A 235 -3.95 -8.06 9.41
N ILE A 236 -4.93 -7.75 8.55
CA ILE A 236 -5.05 -8.45 7.26
C ILE A 236 -3.90 -8.07 6.33
N HIS A 237 -3.46 -6.81 6.35
CA HIS A 237 -2.38 -6.32 5.51
C HIS A 237 -1.04 -6.97 5.92
N LEU A 238 -0.77 -7.09 7.24
CA LEU A 238 0.35 -7.87 7.76
C LEU A 238 0.30 -9.34 7.33
N LEU A 239 -0.88 -9.97 7.39
CA LEU A 239 -1.05 -11.36 6.97
C LEU A 239 -0.71 -11.54 5.49
N VAL A 240 -1.30 -10.72 4.62
CA VAL A 240 -1.10 -10.80 3.17
C VAL A 240 0.37 -10.55 2.81
N ASN A 241 1.01 -9.54 3.39
CA ASN A 241 2.43 -9.27 3.13
C ASN A 241 3.34 -10.39 3.66
N SER A 242 2.97 -11.05 4.77
CA SER A 242 3.71 -12.20 5.28
C SER A 242 3.66 -13.39 4.30
N LEU A 243 2.56 -13.56 3.56
CA LEU A 243 2.48 -14.56 2.49
C LEU A 243 3.41 -14.23 1.33
N THR A 244 3.58 -12.95 0.96
CA THR A 244 4.57 -12.52 -0.03
C THR A 244 6.00 -12.85 0.40
N VAL A 245 6.33 -12.61 1.68
CA VAL A 245 7.65 -12.98 2.23
C VAL A 245 7.85 -14.49 2.19
N ALA A 246 6.83 -15.27 2.53
CA ALA A 246 6.88 -16.73 2.45
C ALA A 246 7.07 -17.23 1.00
N ALA A 247 6.39 -16.62 0.04
CA ALA A 247 6.56 -16.94 -1.38
C ALA A 247 7.99 -16.65 -1.86
N LEU A 248 8.55 -15.50 -1.48
CA LEU A 248 9.94 -15.16 -1.78
C LEU A 248 10.92 -16.15 -1.13
N LEU A 249 10.67 -16.56 0.12
CA LEU A 249 11.50 -17.56 0.80
C LEU A 249 11.51 -18.88 0.02
N MET A 250 10.37 -19.33 -0.51
CA MET A 250 10.32 -20.54 -1.35
C MET A 250 11.19 -20.39 -2.60
N LEU A 251 11.16 -19.23 -3.27
CA LEU A 251 12.02 -18.95 -4.43
C LEU A 251 13.51 -18.90 -4.09
N ILE A 252 13.87 -18.43 -2.89
CA ILE A 252 15.27 -18.39 -2.42
C ILE A 252 15.80 -19.80 -2.07
N LEU A 253 14.90 -20.72 -1.70
CA LEU A 253 15.26 -22.10 -1.30
C LEU A 253 15.35 -23.09 -2.48
N ALA A 254 14.60 -22.85 -3.55
CA ALA A 254 14.64 -23.64 -4.80
C ALA A 254 16.03 -23.59 -5.46
#